data_AF-A0A923LDB9-F1
#
_entry.id   AF-A0A923LDB9-F1
#
_cell.length_a   1.000
_cell.length_b   1.000
_cell.length_c   1.000
_cell.angle_alpha   90.00
_cell.angle_beta   90.00
_cell.angle_gamma   90.00
#
_symmetry.space_group_name_H-M   'P 1'
#
loop_
_entity.id
_entity.type
_entity.pdbx_description
1 polymer ?
#
loop_
_entity_poly.entity_id
_entity_poly.type
_entity_poly.pdbx_seq_one_letter_code
_entity_poly.pdbx_strand_id
1 'polypeptide(L)'
;MVFLAGFVDSIGGGGGLISLPAYLFAGLPPHTALATNKLSSSIGTTISAVRLFRYMDLPLAGACVLCSLIGSSLGSNLALLASDQLIRYMLLPVLPIVAYYVLRKKELNSHEKEPLSRGNTFLVSMPASFLVGMYDGFYGPGTGTFLILLYTGLARIDLLTASANTKAVNLASNIGALTVFLLNGKVFFALGLPAAACCIAGNYLGSGMVVKNGSRIVRPIILFVLTVLFFKVLWGK
;
A
#
# COMPACT_ATOMS: atom_id res chain seq x y z
N MET A 1 -3.51 7.99 14.12
CA MET A 1 -3.92 7.58 12.75
C MET A 1 -3.10 6.41 12.19
N VAL A 2 -1.81 6.27 12.52
CA VAL A 2 -0.96 5.19 11.99
C VAL A 2 -1.43 3.78 12.40
N PHE A 3 -2.01 3.61 13.60
CA PHE A 3 -2.67 2.35 13.98
C PHE A 3 -3.81 1.97 13.01
N LEU A 4 -4.71 2.91 12.72
CA LEU A 4 -5.81 2.71 11.76
C LEU A 4 -5.28 2.47 10.35
N ALA A 5 -4.19 3.15 9.97
CA ALA A 5 -3.50 2.91 8.72
C ALA A 5 -2.99 1.46 8.62
N GLY A 6 -2.31 0.95 9.66
CA GLY A 6 -1.85 -0.44 9.69
C GLY A 6 -3.00 -1.46 9.68
N PHE A 7 -4.09 -1.17 10.39
CA PHE A 7 -5.30 -1.99 10.39
C PHE A 7 -5.92 -2.07 8.99
N VAL A 8 -6.15 -0.93 8.34
CA VAL A 8 -6.69 -0.85 6.98
C VAL A 8 -5.72 -1.44 5.96
N ASP A 9 -4.42 -1.22 6.13
CA ASP A 9 -3.41 -1.82 5.26
C ASP A 9 -3.55 -3.33 5.29
N SER A 10 -3.44 -3.95 6.47
CA SER A 10 -3.45 -5.40 6.59
C SER A 10 -4.65 -6.08 5.91
N ILE A 11 -5.80 -5.40 5.85
CA ILE A 11 -7.01 -5.95 5.23
C ILE A 11 -7.14 -5.62 3.74
N GLY A 12 -6.90 -4.37 3.34
CA GLY A 12 -7.23 -3.87 1.99
C GLY A 12 -6.05 -3.31 1.20
N GLY A 13 -4.89 -3.10 1.84
CA GLY A 13 -3.69 -2.53 1.22
C GLY A 13 -3.75 -1.00 1.04
N GLY A 14 -4.56 -0.32 1.87
CA GLY A 14 -4.84 1.12 1.74
C GLY A 14 -4.28 1.99 2.88
N GLY A 15 -3.37 1.48 3.72
CA GLY A 15 -2.91 2.24 4.90
C GLY A 15 -2.22 3.56 4.57
N GLY A 16 -1.54 3.64 3.43
CA GLY A 16 -0.93 4.87 2.91
C GLY A 16 -1.94 6.01 2.73
N LEU A 17 -3.20 5.71 2.39
CA LEU A 17 -4.28 6.72 2.24
C LEU A 17 -4.63 7.42 3.55
N ILE A 18 -4.33 6.79 4.68
CA ILE A 18 -4.59 7.31 6.02
C ILE A 18 -3.32 7.98 6.56
N SER A 19 -2.23 7.24 6.56
CA SER A 19 -0.97 7.61 7.20
C SER A 19 -0.23 8.76 6.49
N LEU A 20 -0.18 8.79 5.16
CA LEU A 20 0.56 9.85 4.44
C LEU A 20 -0.08 11.24 4.63
N PRO A 21 -1.40 11.43 4.42
CA PRO A 21 -2.07 12.68 4.75
C PRO A 21 -1.93 13.06 6.24
N ALA A 22 -1.96 12.08 7.14
CA ALA A 22 -1.76 12.34 8.57
C ALA A 22 -0.36 12.92 8.88
N TYR A 23 0.70 12.42 8.23
CA TYR A 23 2.05 12.99 8.37
C TYR A 23 2.14 14.40 7.80
N LEU A 24 1.57 14.64 6.61
CA LEU A 24 1.56 15.96 5.99
C LEU A 24 0.80 16.98 6.84
N PHE A 25 -0.32 16.58 7.44
CA PHE A 25 -1.07 17.44 8.37
C PHE A 25 -0.43 17.62 9.73
N ALA A 26 0.48 16.73 10.13
CA ALA A 26 1.35 16.95 11.28
C ALA A 26 2.47 17.96 10.98
N GLY A 27 2.53 18.51 9.77
CA GLY A 27 3.49 19.54 9.37
C GLY A 27 4.80 18.98 8.81
N LEU A 28 4.88 17.67 8.51
CA LEU A 28 6.09 17.11 7.92
C LEU A 28 6.26 17.59 6.47
N PRO A 29 7.49 17.92 6.05
CA PRO A 29 7.81 18.13 4.64
C PRO A 29 7.42 16.90 3.80
N PRO A 30 6.97 17.06 2.54
CA PRO A 30 6.45 15.94 1.75
C PRO A 30 7.40 14.74 1.60
N HIS A 31 8.67 14.97 1.29
CA HIS A 31 9.67 13.90 1.22
C HIS A 31 9.86 13.19 2.55
N THR A 32 9.88 13.93 3.66
CA THR A 32 10.00 13.37 5.01
C THR A 32 8.75 12.59 5.40
N ALA A 33 7.57 13.05 5.01
CA ALA A 33 6.31 12.36 5.22
C ALA A 33 6.27 11.03 4.45
N LEU A 34 6.69 11.02 3.18
CA LEU A 34 6.83 9.80 2.38
C LEU A 34 7.83 8.83 3.01
N ALA A 35 9.04 9.31 3.32
CA ALA A 35 10.10 8.50 3.91
C ALA A 35 9.70 7.88 5.26
N THR A 36 9.12 8.69 6.15
CA THR A 36 8.65 8.24 7.47
C THR A 36 7.47 7.28 7.34
N ASN A 37 6.61 7.49 6.34
CA ASN A 37 5.56 6.55 5.99
C ASN A 37 6.13 5.19 5.63
N LYS A 38 7.10 5.14 4.71
CA LYS A 38 7.75 3.89 4.29
C LYS A 38 8.43 3.16 5.44
N LEU A 39 9.03 3.86 6.40
CA LEU A 39 9.58 3.23 7.60
C LEU A 39 8.49 2.50 8.40
N SER A 40 7.41 3.22 8.76
CA SER A 40 6.32 2.64 9.55
C SER A 40 5.56 1.54 8.80
N SER A 41 5.40 1.68 7.48
CA SER A 41 4.70 0.73 6.61
C SER A 41 5.53 -0.53 6.39
N SER A 42 6.85 -0.44 6.17
CA SER A 42 7.73 -1.61 6.05
C SER A 42 7.64 -2.49 7.30
N ILE A 43 7.82 -1.89 8.48
CA ILE A 43 7.82 -2.62 9.74
C ILE A 43 6.44 -3.25 10.02
N GLY A 44 5.36 -2.50 9.83
CA GLY A 44 4.00 -3.00 10.04
C GLY A 44 3.58 -4.09 9.04
N THR A 45 3.93 -3.92 7.76
CA THR A 45 3.54 -4.85 6.68
C THR A 45 4.22 -6.21 6.83
N THR A 46 5.42 -6.27 7.42
CA THR A 46 6.10 -7.52 7.76
C THR A 46 5.19 -8.45 8.56
N ILE A 47 4.42 -7.93 9.53
CA ILE A 47 3.50 -8.74 10.34
C ILE A 47 2.40 -9.39 9.48
N SER A 48 1.81 -8.60 8.57
CA SER A 48 0.78 -9.07 7.65
C SER A 48 1.34 -10.07 6.63
N ALA A 49 2.55 -9.82 6.11
CA ALA A 49 3.24 -10.71 5.18
C ALA A 49 3.55 -12.07 5.83
N VAL A 50 4.10 -12.09 7.05
CA VAL A 50 4.39 -13.33 7.80
C VAL A 50 3.10 -14.12 8.06
N ARG A 51 2.02 -13.47 8.49
CA ARG A 51 0.75 -14.15 8.76
C ARG A 51 0.09 -14.76 7.52
N LEU A 52 0.24 -14.12 6.36
CA LEU A 52 -0.31 -14.60 5.10
C LEU A 52 0.67 -15.46 4.30
N PHE A 53 1.89 -15.71 4.81
CA PHE A 53 2.95 -16.44 4.11
C PHE A 53 2.50 -17.81 3.58
N ARG A 54 1.74 -18.56 4.39
CA ARG A 54 1.23 -19.89 4.02
C ARG A 54 0.25 -19.90 2.84
N TYR A 55 -0.28 -18.74 2.45
CA TYR A 55 -1.22 -18.57 1.34
C TYR A 55 -0.56 -17.96 0.10
N MET A 56 0.75 -17.70 0.13
CA MET A 56 1.47 -17.12 -1.01
C MET A 56 1.79 -18.20 -2.05
N ASP A 57 1.66 -17.85 -3.33
CA ASP A 57 2.28 -18.61 -4.42
C ASP A 57 3.75 -18.19 -4.51
N LEU A 58 4.63 -18.91 -3.81
CA LEU A 58 6.04 -18.52 -3.63
C LEU A 58 6.79 -18.24 -4.95
N PRO A 59 6.69 -19.08 -6.00
CA PRO A 59 7.29 -18.76 -7.31
C PRO A 59 6.83 -17.43 -7.90
N LEU A 60 5.51 -17.18 -7.90
CA LEU A 60 4.95 -15.95 -8.47
C LEU A 60 5.28 -14.73 -7.60
N ALA A 61 5.14 -14.88 -6.28
CA ALA A 61 5.43 -13.85 -5.30
C ALA A 61 6.90 -13.43 -5.37
N GLY A 62 7.84 -14.39 -5.48
CA GLY A 62 9.27 -14.11 -5.61
C GLY A 62 9.59 -13.26 -6.85
N ALA A 63 9.04 -13.62 -8.01
CA ALA A 63 9.20 -12.83 -9.23
C ALA A 63 8.61 -11.43 -9.10
N CYS A 64 7.39 -11.33 -8.56
CA CYS A 64 6.71 -10.04 -8.36
C CYS A 64 7.41 -9.14 -7.32
N VAL A 65 7.99 -9.73 -6.28
CA VAL A 65 8.80 -9.04 -5.25
C VAL A 65 10.01 -8.37 -5.88
N LEU A 66 10.75 -9.08 -6.73
CA LEU A 66 11.91 -8.51 -7.43
C LEU A 66 11.51 -7.35 -8.33
N CYS A 67 10.46 -7.54 -9.14
CA CYS A 67 9.93 -6.48 -10.00
C CYS A 67 9.50 -5.25 -9.20
N SER A 68 8.79 -5.44 -8.09
CA SER A 68 8.30 -4.36 -7.23
C SER A 68 9.42 -3.63 -6.51
N LEU A 69 10.46 -4.34 -6.06
CA LEU A 69 11.63 -3.74 -5.42
C LEU A 69 12.39 -2.83 -6.39
N ILE A 70 12.61 -3.29 -7.63
CA ILE A 70 13.26 -2.49 -8.69
C ILE A 70 12.38 -1.28 -9.02
N GLY A 71 11.10 -1.52 -9.31
CA GLY A 71 10.14 -0.46 -9.63
C GLY A 71 10.09 0.60 -8.56
N SER A 72 9.96 0.19 -7.29
CA SER A 72 9.89 1.11 -6.16
C SER A 72 11.18 1.88 -5.93
N SER A 73 12.34 1.27 -6.16
CA SER A 73 13.61 1.98 -6.06
C SER A 73 13.70 3.09 -7.11
N LEU A 74 13.27 2.82 -8.35
CA LEU A 74 13.16 3.83 -9.41
C LEU A 74 12.15 4.92 -9.03
N GLY A 75 10.96 4.51 -8.58
CA GLY A 75 9.90 5.42 -8.15
C GLY A 75 10.34 6.37 -7.04
N SER A 76 11.06 5.89 -6.03
CA SER A 76 11.55 6.74 -4.93
C SER A 76 12.67 7.66 -5.35
N ASN A 77 13.54 7.26 -6.29
CA ASN A 77 14.50 8.20 -6.90
C ASN A 77 13.78 9.31 -7.66
N LEU A 78 12.73 8.97 -8.44
CA LEU A 78 11.89 9.96 -9.10
C LEU A 78 11.18 10.87 -8.09
N ALA A 79 10.73 10.33 -6.95
CA ALA A 79 10.13 11.15 -5.89
C ALA A 79 11.11 12.18 -5.37
N LEU A 80 12.36 11.82 -5.11
CA LEU A 80 13.39 12.75 -4.62
C LEU A 80 13.70 13.89 -5.59
N LEU A 81 13.48 13.69 -6.89
CA LEU A 81 13.61 14.73 -7.92
C LEU A 81 12.36 15.61 -8.04
N ALA A 82 11.22 15.15 -7.55
CA ALA A 82 9.97 15.88 -7.60
C ALA A 82 9.94 17.04 -6.59
N SER A 83 9.27 18.13 -6.97
CA SER A 83 9.07 19.25 -6.06
C SER A 83 8.05 18.91 -4.96
N ASP A 84 8.24 19.50 -3.79
CA ASP A 84 7.33 19.38 -2.64
C ASP A 84 5.88 19.75 -3.01
N GLN A 85 5.72 20.75 -3.88
CA GLN A 85 4.42 21.18 -4.40
C GLN A 85 3.75 20.07 -5.21
N LEU A 86 4.49 19.39 -6.08
CA LEU A 86 3.94 18.30 -6.88
C LEU A 86 3.45 17.15 -6.00
N ILE A 87 4.25 16.73 -5.01
CA ILE A 87 3.86 15.66 -4.07
C ILE A 87 2.63 16.07 -3.25
N ARG A 88 2.57 17.32 -2.79
CA ARG A 88 1.43 17.82 -2.02
C ARG A 88 0.16 17.91 -2.88
N TYR A 89 0.26 18.39 -4.12
CA TYR A 89 -0.90 18.50 -5.01
C TYR A 89 -1.38 17.15 -5.54
N MET A 90 -0.51 16.17 -5.71
CA MET A 90 -0.90 14.81 -6.09
C MET A 90 -1.82 14.13 -5.05
N LEU A 91 -1.83 14.60 -3.81
CA LEU A 91 -2.70 14.09 -2.76
C LEU A 91 -4.18 14.29 -3.07
N LEU A 92 -4.52 15.44 -3.66
CA LEU A 92 -5.89 15.85 -3.97
C LEU A 92 -6.58 14.91 -4.98
N PRO A 93 -5.98 14.55 -6.13
CA PRO A 93 -6.59 13.61 -7.06
C PRO A 93 -6.36 12.14 -6.69
N VAL A 94 -5.23 11.77 -6.09
CA VAL A 94 -4.93 10.36 -5.78
C VAL A 94 -5.86 9.80 -4.72
N LEU A 95 -6.14 10.55 -3.64
CA LEU A 95 -7.05 10.09 -2.59
C LEU A 95 -8.42 9.65 -3.13
N PRO A 96 -9.18 10.48 -3.85
CA PRO A 96 -10.52 10.13 -4.32
C PRO A 96 -10.49 9.03 -5.39
N ILE A 97 -9.47 8.98 -6.26
CA ILE A 97 -9.34 7.92 -7.25
C ILE A 97 -9.12 6.57 -6.55
N VAL A 98 -8.10 6.50 -5.69
CA VAL A 98 -7.81 5.27 -4.95
C VAL A 98 -9.01 4.88 -4.10
N ALA A 99 -9.61 5.84 -3.39
CA ALA A 99 -10.82 5.62 -2.61
C ALA A 99 -11.92 4.98 -3.44
N TYR A 100 -12.24 5.56 -4.59
CA TYR A 100 -13.27 5.04 -5.49
C TYR A 100 -13.00 3.57 -5.85
N TYR A 101 -11.76 3.23 -6.22
CA TYR A 101 -11.37 1.86 -6.55
C TYR A 101 -11.41 0.91 -5.36
N VAL A 102 -10.92 1.33 -4.19
CA VAL A 102 -11.01 0.56 -2.94
C VAL A 102 -12.47 0.28 -2.58
N LEU A 103 -13.35 1.26 -2.79
CA LEU A 103 -14.77 1.14 -2.49
C LEU A 103 -15.49 0.27 -3.52
N ARG A 104 -15.13 0.29 -4.81
CA ARG A 104 -15.74 -0.55 -5.85
C ARG A 104 -15.46 -2.06 -5.71
N LYS A 105 -14.62 -2.50 -4.76
CA LYS A 105 -14.23 -3.92 -4.53
C LYS A 105 -15.41 -4.91 -4.38
N LYS A 106 -16.65 -4.44 -4.21
CA LYS A 106 -17.86 -5.26 -4.04
C LYS A 106 -18.21 -6.14 -5.27
N GLU A 107 -17.61 -5.92 -6.43
CA GLU A 107 -17.88 -6.73 -7.64
C GLU A 107 -16.77 -7.75 -7.98
N LEU A 108 -15.72 -7.89 -7.16
CA LEU A 108 -14.65 -8.88 -7.38
C LEU A 108 -15.02 -10.27 -6.86
N ASN A 109 -16.29 -10.66 -7.04
CA ASN A 109 -16.68 -12.05 -7.00
C ASN A 109 -16.19 -12.69 -8.30
N SER A 110 -14.91 -13.06 -8.35
CA SER A 110 -14.29 -13.75 -9.48
C SER A 110 -14.70 -15.22 -9.58
N HIS A 111 -15.92 -15.57 -9.15
CA HIS A 111 -16.45 -16.92 -9.29
C HIS A 111 -16.79 -17.29 -10.75
N GLU A 112 -16.66 -16.36 -11.70
CA GLU A 112 -17.11 -16.57 -13.09
C GLU A 112 -16.01 -16.59 -14.16
N LYS A 113 -14.74 -16.29 -13.85
CA LYS A 113 -13.68 -16.27 -14.87
C LYS A 113 -12.74 -17.45 -14.72
N GLU A 114 -12.55 -18.21 -15.79
CA GLU A 114 -11.58 -19.31 -15.82
C GLU A 114 -10.16 -18.78 -15.51
N PRO A 115 -9.39 -19.52 -14.68
CA PRO A 115 -8.03 -19.15 -14.31
C PRO A 115 -7.13 -19.12 -15.56
N LEU A 116 -6.16 -18.20 -15.57
CA LEU A 116 -5.17 -18.13 -16.64
C LEU A 116 -4.15 -19.28 -16.54
N SER A 117 -3.48 -19.58 -17.65
CA SER A 117 -2.29 -20.42 -17.62
C SER A 117 -1.22 -19.80 -16.71
N ARG A 118 -0.35 -20.65 -16.13
CA ARG A 118 0.71 -20.19 -15.23
C ARG A 118 1.61 -19.15 -15.90
N GLY A 119 1.99 -19.36 -17.17
CA GLY A 119 2.79 -18.39 -17.94
C GLY A 119 2.09 -17.04 -18.09
N ASN A 120 0.81 -17.01 -18.45
CA ASN A 120 0.04 -15.78 -18.60
C ASN A 120 -0.13 -15.03 -17.26
N THR A 121 -0.28 -15.76 -16.16
CA THR A 121 -0.34 -15.19 -14.82
C THR A 121 0.94 -14.44 -14.48
N PHE A 122 2.11 -15.00 -14.78
CA PHE A 122 3.42 -14.34 -14.61
C PHE A 122 3.57 -13.12 -15.52
N LEU A 123 3.21 -13.25 -16.82
CA LEU A 123 3.29 -12.18 -17.81
C LEU A 123 2.46 -10.94 -17.45
N VAL A 124 1.35 -11.12 -16.76
CA VAL A 124 0.51 -10.01 -16.28
C VAL A 124 0.99 -9.49 -14.92
N SER A 125 1.32 -10.39 -13.99
CA SER A 125 1.62 -10.02 -12.60
C SER A 125 2.96 -9.31 -12.45
N MET A 126 3.99 -9.69 -13.21
CA MET A 126 5.33 -9.09 -13.09
C MET A 126 5.35 -7.61 -13.53
N PRO A 127 4.85 -7.22 -14.73
CA PRO A 127 4.75 -5.82 -15.11
C PRO A 127 3.83 -5.02 -14.19
N ALA A 128 2.70 -5.60 -13.77
CA ALA A 128 1.81 -4.96 -12.81
C ALA A 128 2.53 -4.65 -11.49
N SER A 129 3.31 -5.60 -10.97
CA SER A 129 4.09 -5.43 -9.74
C SER A 129 5.20 -4.40 -9.89
N PHE A 130 5.85 -4.35 -11.06
CA PHE A 130 6.85 -3.33 -11.36
C PHE A 130 6.24 -1.92 -11.40
N LEU A 131 5.16 -1.73 -12.17
CA LEU A 131 4.51 -0.42 -12.34
C LEU A 131 3.89 0.07 -11.03
N VAL A 132 3.21 -0.83 -10.30
CA VAL A 132 2.64 -0.49 -9.00
C VAL A 132 3.74 -0.31 -7.95
N GLY A 133 4.84 -1.06 -8.00
CA GLY A 133 6.01 -0.82 -7.17
C GLY A 133 6.60 0.57 -7.43
N MET A 134 6.73 0.99 -8.68
CA MET A 134 7.19 2.32 -9.06
C MET A 134 6.25 3.43 -8.55
N TYR A 135 4.95 3.24 -8.72
CA TYR A 135 3.95 4.11 -8.08
C TYR A 135 4.09 4.14 -6.56
N ASP A 136 4.32 2.99 -5.94
CA ASP A 136 4.41 2.87 -4.49
C ASP A 136 5.63 3.61 -3.95
N GLY A 137 6.78 3.47 -4.61
CA GLY A 137 8.01 4.16 -4.28
C GLY A 137 7.93 5.66 -4.52
N PHE A 138 7.22 6.07 -5.57
CA PHE A 138 7.02 7.48 -5.89
C PHE A 138 6.06 8.18 -4.91
N TYR A 139 4.93 7.54 -4.62
CA TYR A 139 3.84 8.14 -3.85
C TYR A 139 3.31 7.22 -2.74
N GLY A 140 2.76 6.04 -3.07
CA GLY A 140 2.43 5.00 -2.08
C GLY A 140 0.97 4.72 -1.71
N PRO A 141 0.07 5.71 -1.57
CA PRO A 141 -1.31 5.46 -1.16
C PRO A 141 -2.08 4.47 -2.06
N GLY A 142 -2.65 3.41 -1.49
CA GLY A 142 -3.51 2.48 -2.24
C GLY A 142 -2.81 1.35 -2.98
N THR A 143 -1.47 1.25 -2.90
CA THR A 143 -0.66 0.23 -3.57
C THR A 143 -1.21 -1.18 -3.40
N GLY A 144 -1.50 -1.60 -2.17
CA GLY A 144 -1.99 -2.95 -1.95
C GLY A 144 -3.39 -3.18 -2.51
N THR A 145 -4.23 -2.14 -2.60
CA THR A 145 -5.52 -2.26 -3.30
C THR A 145 -5.31 -2.43 -4.79
N PHE A 146 -4.44 -1.62 -5.42
CA PHE A 146 -4.13 -1.77 -6.83
C PHE A 146 -3.56 -3.15 -7.17
N LEU A 147 -2.64 -3.67 -6.35
CA LEU A 147 -2.12 -5.03 -6.51
C LEU A 147 -3.23 -6.08 -6.43
N ILE A 148 -4.10 -6.01 -5.42
CA ILE A 148 -5.24 -6.95 -5.30
C ILE A 148 -6.14 -6.85 -6.54
N LEU A 149 -6.47 -5.65 -7.02
CA LEU A 149 -7.31 -5.44 -8.19
C LEU A 149 -6.68 -6.01 -9.47
N LEU A 150 -5.38 -5.80 -9.67
CA LEU A 150 -4.67 -6.29 -10.85
C LEU A 150 -4.49 -7.81 -10.81
N TYR A 151 -4.18 -8.38 -9.65
CA TYR A 151 -4.03 -9.83 -9.50
C TYR A 151 -5.36 -10.57 -9.64
N THR A 152 -6.42 -10.07 -9.01
CA THR A 152 -7.75 -10.71 -9.11
C THR A 152 -8.44 -10.43 -10.45
N GLY A 153 -8.28 -9.23 -11.00
CA GLY A 153 -8.94 -8.80 -12.23
C GLY A 153 -8.23 -9.23 -13.51
N LEU A 154 -6.93 -8.92 -13.63
CA LEU A 154 -6.14 -9.19 -14.84
C LEU A 154 -5.47 -10.56 -14.77
N ALA A 155 -4.81 -10.89 -13.66
CA ALA A 155 -4.11 -12.16 -13.50
C ALA A 155 -5.05 -13.33 -13.09
N ARG A 156 -6.32 -13.01 -12.77
CA ARG A 156 -7.37 -13.97 -12.39
C ARG A 156 -6.99 -14.90 -11.23
N ILE A 157 -6.18 -14.40 -10.31
CA ILE A 157 -5.77 -15.09 -9.09
C ILE A 157 -6.90 -15.00 -8.07
N ASP A 158 -7.15 -16.05 -7.30
CA ASP A 158 -8.13 -16.01 -6.23
C ASP A 158 -7.80 -14.92 -5.20
N LEU A 159 -8.84 -14.36 -4.56
CA LEU A 159 -8.70 -13.20 -3.69
C LEU A 159 -7.73 -13.45 -2.50
N LEU A 160 -7.68 -14.68 -1.98
CA LEU A 160 -6.84 -15.01 -0.83
C LEU A 160 -5.37 -15.03 -1.23
N THR A 161 -5.02 -15.76 -2.30
CA THR A 161 -3.66 -15.81 -2.85
C THR A 161 -3.21 -14.44 -3.35
N ALA A 162 -4.10 -13.69 -4.03
CA ALA A 162 -3.82 -12.32 -4.47
C ALA A 162 -3.52 -11.39 -3.27
N SER A 163 -4.27 -11.51 -2.18
CA SER A 163 -4.04 -10.72 -0.96
C SER A 163 -2.73 -11.10 -0.29
N ALA A 164 -2.38 -12.39 -0.25
CA ALA A 164 -1.12 -12.88 0.31
C ALA A 164 0.09 -12.40 -0.50
N ASN A 165 0.07 -12.60 -1.83
CA ASN A 165 1.13 -12.14 -2.74
C ASN A 165 1.29 -10.61 -2.68
N THR A 166 0.17 -9.88 -2.61
CA THR A 166 0.18 -8.42 -2.43
C THR A 166 0.97 -7.99 -1.18
N LYS A 167 0.90 -8.73 -0.07
CA LYS A 167 1.65 -8.36 1.15
C LYS A 167 3.14 -8.53 0.99
N ALA A 168 3.59 -9.59 0.32
CA ALA A 168 5.01 -9.74 -0.01
C ALA A 168 5.50 -8.62 -0.93
N VAL A 169 4.72 -8.31 -1.97
CA VAL A 169 5.07 -7.32 -2.99
C VAL A 169 5.05 -5.89 -2.46
N ASN A 170 4.09 -5.56 -1.58
CA ASN A 170 4.00 -4.28 -0.89
C ASN A 170 5.11 -4.13 0.16
N LEU A 171 5.48 -5.21 0.85
CA LEU A 171 6.65 -5.17 1.74
C LEU A 171 7.92 -4.87 0.93
N ALA A 172 8.09 -5.52 -0.22
CA ALA A 172 9.24 -5.33 -1.09
C ALA A 172 9.34 -3.90 -1.63
N SER A 173 8.23 -3.31 -2.10
CA SER A 173 8.23 -1.90 -2.52
C SER A 173 8.52 -0.97 -1.35
N ASN A 174 7.90 -1.18 -0.18
CA ASN A 174 8.19 -0.33 0.98
C ASN A 174 9.67 -0.41 1.40
N ILE A 175 10.30 -1.60 1.33
CA ILE A 175 11.74 -1.77 1.60
C ILE A 175 12.58 -1.05 0.55
N GLY A 176 12.26 -1.19 -0.75
CA GLY A 176 12.98 -0.51 -1.83
C GLY A 176 12.93 1.00 -1.67
N ALA A 177 11.73 1.54 -1.43
CA ALA A 177 11.53 2.97 -1.19
C ALA A 177 12.23 3.46 0.07
N LEU A 178 12.08 2.73 1.18
CA LEU A 178 12.70 3.06 2.45
C LEU A 178 14.22 3.09 2.32
N THR A 179 14.82 2.15 1.60
CA THR A 179 16.27 2.11 1.37
C THR A 179 16.74 3.38 0.66
N VAL A 180 16.07 3.78 -0.43
CA VAL A 180 16.40 5.02 -1.15
C VAL A 180 16.25 6.25 -0.24
N PHE A 181 15.17 6.34 0.54
CA PHE A 181 14.95 7.47 1.45
C PHE A 181 15.92 7.50 2.64
N LEU A 182 16.36 6.34 3.13
CA LEU A 182 17.37 6.23 4.19
C LEU A 182 18.73 6.73 3.69
N LEU A 183 19.15 6.30 2.50
CA LEU A 183 20.40 6.73 1.87
C LEU A 183 20.43 8.25 1.63
N ASN A 184 19.26 8.88 1.47
CA ASN A 184 19.11 10.32 1.28
C ASN A 184 18.75 11.09 2.57
N GLY A 185 18.77 10.43 3.74
CA GLY A 185 18.55 11.08 5.03
C GLY A 185 17.16 11.70 5.21
N LYS A 186 16.14 11.23 4.49
CA LYS A 186 14.78 11.82 4.54
C LYS A 186 13.90 11.23 5.66
N VAL A 187 14.31 10.14 6.30
CA VAL A 187 13.51 9.43 7.30
C VAL A 187 13.56 10.13 8.65
N PHE A 188 12.40 10.46 9.22
CA PHE A 188 12.32 11.04 10.56
C PHE A 188 12.08 9.97 11.62
N PHE A 189 13.16 9.39 12.14
CA PHE A 189 13.11 8.26 13.07
C PHE A 189 12.34 8.52 14.36
N ALA A 190 12.47 9.73 14.93
CA ALA A 190 11.79 10.11 16.17
C ALA A 190 10.27 9.94 16.09
N LEU A 191 9.69 10.15 14.90
CA LEU A 191 8.28 9.90 14.63
C LEU A 191 8.04 8.50 14.06
N GLY A 192 8.93 8.05 13.16
CA GLY A 192 8.75 6.81 12.40
C GLY A 192 8.79 5.55 13.25
N LEU A 193 9.62 5.48 14.30
CA LEU A 193 9.70 4.30 15.18
C LEU A 193 8.46 4.14 16.07
N PRO A 194 7.98 5.18 16.79
CA PRO A 194 6.69 5.09 17.50
C PRO A 194 5.52 4.79 16.55
N ALA A 195 5.52 5.39 15.36
CA ALA A 195 4.53 5.12 14.34
C ALA A 195 4.58 3.65 13.87
N ALA A 196 5.77 3.07 13.71
CA ALA A 196 5.95 1.67 13.36
C ALA A 196 5.37 0.74 14.43
N ALA A 197 5.56 1.02 15.72
CA ALA A 197 4.94 0.26 16.81
C ALA A 197 3.40 0.29 16.73
N CYS A 198 2.82 1.46 16.46
CA CYS A 198 1.38 1.59 16.23
C CYS A 198 0.93 0.82 14.97
N CYS A 199 1.74 0.86 13.91
CA CYS A 199 1.48 0.18 12.65
C CYS A 199 1.51 -1.35 12.81
N ILE A 200 2.44 -1.88 13.62
CA ILE A 200 2.51 -3.30 14.00
C ILE A 200 1.21 -3.71 14.69
N ALA A 201 0.77 -2.97 15.71
CA ALA A 201 -0.46 -3.29 16.44
C ALA A 201 -1.69 -3.29 15.52
N GLY A 202 -1.79 -2.28 14.64
CA GLY A 202 -2.85 -2.20 13.63
C GLY A 202 -2.82 -3.39 12.66
N ASN A 203 -1.65 -3.70 12.10
CA ASN A 203 -1.49 -4.82 11.17
C ASN A 203 -1.77 -6.17 11.82
N TYR A 204 -1.35 -6.36 13.06
CA TYR A 204 -1.62 -7.58 13.81
C TYR A 204 -3.12 -7.78 14.04
N LEU A 205 -3.87 -6.74 14.40
CA LEU A 205 -5.32 -6.87 14.59
C LEU A 205 -6.05 -7.05 13.27
N GLY A 206 -5.73 -6.26 12.24
CA GLY A 206 -6.46 -6.30 10.97
C GLY A 206 -6.16 -7.57 10.15
N SER A 207 -4.94 -8.09 10.15
CA SER A 207 -4.61 -9.33 9.44
C SER A 207 -5.37 -10.55 9.98
N GLY A 208 -5.77 -10.55 11.25
CA GLY A 208 -6.64 -11.58 11.83
C GLY A 208 -8.07 -11.55 11.28
N MET A 209 -8.50 -10.42 10.71
CA MET A 209 -9.86 -10.20 10.19
C MET A 209 -9.96 -10.37 8.68
N VAL A 210 -8.83 -10.43 7.96
CA VAL A 210 -8.77 -10.76 6.52
C VAL A 210 -9.47 -12.08 6.22
N VAL A 211 -9.33 -13.06 7.12
CA VAL A 211 -9.91 -14.40 6.99
C VAL A 211 -11.42 -14.41 7.24
N LYS A 212 -11.99 -13.37 7.89
CA LYS A 212 -13.41 -13.29 8.30
C LYS A 212 -14.11 -12.04 7.76
N ASN A 213 -14.26 -11.92 6.43
CA ASN A 213 -15.04 -10.84 5.77
C ASN A 213 -14.56 -9.40 6.05
N GLY A 214 -13.24 -9.18 6.08
CA GLY A 214 -12.64 -7.86 6.35
C GLY A 214 -13.11 -6.70 5.45
N SER A 215 -13.65 -6.97 4.25
CA SER A 215 -14.14 -5.91 3.35
C SER A 215 -15.30 -5.09 3.93
N ARG A 216 -16.16 -5.68 4.78
CA ARG A 216 -17.30 -4.99 5.39
C ARG A 216 -16.88 -3.97 6.44
N ILE A 217 -15.70 -4.16 7.03
CA ILE A 217 -15.17 -3.36 8.16
C ILE A 217 -14.22 -2.26 7.66
N VAL A 218 -13.39 -2.56 6.65
CA VAL A 218 -12.44 -1.58 6.11
C VAL A 218 -13.11 -0.43 5.39
N ARG A 219 -14.19 -0.71 4.66
CA ARG A 219 -14.88 0.25 3.79
C ARG A 219 -15.37 1.50 4.54
N PRO A 220 -16.13 1.39 5.64
CA PRO A 220 -16.56 2.56 6.41
C PRO A 220 -15.37 3.31 7.06
N ILE A 221 -14.32 2.60 7.49
CA ILE A 221 -13.14 3.22 8.09
C ILE A 221 -12.40 4.08 7.06
N ILE A 222 -12.19 3.56 5.84
CA ILE A 222 -11.57 4.31 4.75
C ILE A 222 -12.43 5.53 4.39
N LEU A 223 -13.74 5.35 4.19
CA LEU A 223 -14.65 6.47 3.91
C LEU A 223 -14.58 7.54 4.98
N PHE A 224 -14.71 7.15 6.25
CA PHE A 224 -14.64 8.08 7.38
C PHE A 224 -13.33 8.87 7.37
N VAL A 225 -12.19 8.18 7.23
CA VAL A 225 -10.89 8.84 7.24
C VAL A 225 -10.73 9.75 6.02
N LEU A 226 -11.13 9.32 4.82
CA LEU A 226 -11.06 10.15 3.62
C LEU A 226 -11.96 11.37 3.72
N THR A 227 -13.17 11.24 4.26
CA THR A 227 -14.08 12.36 4.49
C THR A 227 -13.47 13.36 5.46
N VAL A 228 -12.93 12.90 6.58
CA VAL A 228 -12.22 13.75 7.56
C VAL A 228 -11.01 14.43 6.92
N LEU A 229 -10.20 13.69 6.16
CA LEU A 229 -9.03 14.23 5.48
C LEU A 229 -9.43 15.25 4.41
N PHE A 230 -10.43 14.96 3.59
CA PHE A 230 -10.93 15.84 2.53
C PHE A 230 -11.43 17.17 3.09
N PHE A 231 -12.27 17.13 4.13
CA PHE A 231 -12.72 18.35 4.81
C PHE A 231 -11.56 19.12 5.44
N LYS A 232 -10.55 18.43 5.98
CA LYS A 232 -9.36 19.08 6.53
C LYS A 232 -8.46 19.70 5.45
N VAL A 233 -8.34 19.11 4.25
CA VAL A 233 -7.66 19.76 3.11
C VAL A 233 -8.41 21.02 2.68
N LEU A 234 -9.75 20.97 2.64
CA LEU A 234 -10.56 22.12 2.20
C LEU A 234 -10.54 23.29 3.20
N TRP A 235 -10.53 23.00 4.50
CA TRP A 235 -10.54 24.03 5.55
C TRP A 235 -9.15 24.42 6.07
N GLY A 236 -8.15 23.56 5.94
CA GLY A 236 -6.76 23.82 6.31
C GLY A 236 -5.99 24.38 5.12
N LYS A 237 -5.89 25.71 5.04
CA LYS A 237 -4.88 26.38 4.21
C LYS A 237 -3.49 25.78 4.45
#